data_AF-A0A1Y1RX03-F1
#
_entry.id   AF-A0A1Y1RX03-F1
#
_cell.length_a   1.000
_cell.length_b   1.000
_cell.length_c   1.000
_cell.angle_alpha   90.00
_cell.angle_beta   90.00
_cell.angle_gamma   90.00
#
_symmetry.space_group_name_H-M   'P 1'
#
loop_
_entity.id
_entity.type
_entity.pdbx_description
1 polymer ?
#
loop_
_entity_poly.entity_id
_entity_poly.type
_entity_poly.pdbx_seq_one_letter_code
_entity_poly.pdbx_strand_id
1 'polypeptide(L)'
;MDQNRDILFFNEVLLTRTGWRSMDIFTRREEFLSYLDIKPGDEMKKRIEIPDADGESRFFLLNSFFVQSQEGGYTLVSLVQVEAGDVDDAEGYRERYDLLFNNIEEAFFTTDLKGHILSVNPSFCDFFGYSLDLVPETIDKLYASRESLEEKIDCLQTYSLCRDFDTAVLCADGAHKRVLDTSWVNCSPEGQPEGYTTHLKDVSYLKNIESRLMISEKNFTTLFETILSSIVIVDPLGMILNMNSAAEKAYGYSWEEIFGEHFDAVFRANKKSPSFSKLASIVDRNDGHYIDPEAVRKCRDGEIKYTYASYSAIKDSTGELVAYSVVEKDLTERMNLEKKLKETITNLKKTQSAAIMGFAKLTEYRDKSTGKHLERIREYTRVLAAKLRDLPQYRDYITDEYLEDIYISAILHDVGKVGIEDQILLKNGPLSEDEFEKIREHVVLGGEALRDVERQMQQESFLTIGKEIAYYHHERWDGKGYPEGKKGQEIPLSARIVALVDVYDALTSRRPYKDALAHEEAVEMIRQERGKHFDPQIVDIFVENQEVFQRIRRFVEFEENPESIHDLLQRSNGEESKLDEVR
;
A
#
# COMPACT_ATOMS: atom_id res chain seq x y z
N MET A 1 -20.44 15.06 80.82
CA MET A 1 -20.70 15.64 82.16
C MET A 1 -20.18 17.07 82.18
N ASP A 2 -20.89 18.01 82.81
CA ASP A 2 -20.43 19.41 82.93
C ASP A 2 -19.58 19.66 84.20
N GLN A 3 -19.19 20.92 84.44
CA GLN A 3 -18.38 21.30 85.59
C GLN A 3 -19.11 21.16 86.95
N ASN A 4 -20.45 21.13 86.96
CA ASN A 4 -21.27 20.91 88.15
C ASN A 4 -21.54 19.41 88.40
N ARG A 5 -20.85 18.53 87.65
CA ARG A 5 -21.04 17.07 87.62
C ARG A 5 -22.40 16.66 87.04
N ASP A 6 -23.08 17.51 86.27
CA ASP A 6 -24.37 17.21 85.65
C ASP A 6 -24.17 16.29 84.44
N ILE A 7 -24.91 15.18 84.39
CA ILE A 7 -24.93 14.29 83.23
C ILE A 7 -25.85 14.91 82.18
N LEU A 8 -25.27 15.64 81.23
CA LEU A 8 -26.04 16.29 80.15
C LEU A 8 -26.56 15.30 79.11
N PHE A 9 -25.81 14.23 78.86
CA PHE A 9 -26.12 13.24 77.83
C PHE A 9 -25.42 11.90 78.13
N PHE A 10 -26.07 10.80 77.75
CA PHE A 10 -25.51 9.46 77.66
C PHE A 10 -26.16 8.72 76.48
N ASN A 11 -25.51 7.69 75.95
CA ASN A 11 -26.06 6.89 74.84
C ASN A 11 -26.90 5.71 75.36
N GLU A 12 -27.82 5.19 74.54
CA GLU A 12 -28.63 4.02 74.93
C GLU A 12 -27.80 2.75 75.11
N VAL A 13 -26.65 2.64 74.45
CA VAL A 13 -25.72 1.51 74.62
C VAL A 13 -25.24 1.40 76.06
N LEU A 14 -25.03 2.53 76.74
CA LEU A 14 -24.70 2.56 78.16
C LEU A 14 -25.78 1.86 78.99
N LEU A 15 -27.05 2.19 78.76
CA LEU A 15 -28.19 1.62 79.51
C LEU A 15 -28.26 0.10 79.37
N THR A 16 -28.13 -0.40 78.14
CA THR A 16 -28.17 -1.84 77.87
C THR A 16 -27.01 -2.58 78.53
N ARG A 17 -25.82 -1.96 78.57
CA ARG A 17 -24.60 -2.57 79.11
C ARG A 17 -24.54 -2.54 80.63
N THR A 18 -24.93 -1.43 81.25
CA THR A 18 -24.97 -1.30 82.71
C THR A 18 -26.23 -1.93 83.31
N GLY A 19 -27.29 -2.14 82.53
CA GLY A 19 -28.59 -2.61 83.01
C GLY A 19 -29.42 -1.53 83.72
N TRP A 20 -28.97 -0.27 83.70
CA TRP A 20 -29.69 0.86 84.30
C TRP A 20 -30.77 1.38 83.34
N ARG A 21 -31.89 1.88 83.88
CA ARG A 21 -32.91 2.57 83.07
C ARG A 21 -32.59 4.06 82.99
N SER A 22 -33.00 4.71 81.89
CA SER A 22 -32.70 6.14 81.66
C SER A 22 -33.16 7.04 82.81
N MET A 23 -34.33 6.76 83.40
CA MET A 23 -34.86 7.53 84.52
C MET A 23 -33.98 7.41 85.78
N ASP A 24 -33.43 6.21 86.04
CA ASP A 24 -32.65 5.90 87.25
C ASP A 24 -31.30 6.62 87.27
N ILE A 25 -30.69 6.86 86.10
CA ILE A 25 -29.44 7.64 85.99
C ILE A 25 -29.66 9.09 86.45
N PHE A 26 -30.86 9.65 86.24
CA PHE A 26 -31.17 11.01 86.68
C PHE A 26 -31.69 11.08 88.12
N THR A 27 -32.52 10.13 88.57
CA THR A 27 -33.04 10.11 89.95
C THR A 27 -32.03 9.62 90.99
N ARG A 28 -31.13 8.69 90.64
CA ARG A 28 -30.04 8.16 91.50
C ARG A 28 -28.67 8.65 91.01
N ARG A 29 -28.61 9.89 90.53
CA ARG A 29 -27.42 10.47 89.89
C ARG A 29 -26.17 10.44 90.76
N GLU A 30 -26.26 10.82 92.02
CA GLU A 30 -25.08 10.85 92.90
C GLU A 30 -24.50 9.46 93.14
N GLU A 31 -25.36 8.43 93.20
CA GLU A 31 -24.94 7.05 93.33
C GLU A 31 -24.21 6.56 92.08
N PHE A 32 -24.77 6.82 90.90
CA PHE A 32 -24.11 6.45 89.64
C PHE A 32 -22.75 7.14 89.48
N LEU A 33 -22.66 8.43 89.80
CA LEU A 33 -21.41 9.19 89.75
C LEU A 33 -20.39 8.71 90.81
N SER A 34 -20.84 8.15 91.93
CA SER A 34 -19.95 7.61 92.95
C SER A 34 -19.17 6.39 92.46
N TYR A 35 -19.76 5.55 91.59
CA TYR A 35 -19.04 4.41 90.98
C TYR A 35 -17.97 4.84 89.97
N LEU A 36 -18.19 5.97 89.31
CA LEU A 36 -17.20 6.54 88.37
C LEU A 36 -16.02 7.18 89.11
N ASP A 37 -16.27 7.80 90.27
CA ASP A 37 -15.26 8.51 91.09
C ASP A 37 -14.46 9.58 90.30
N ILE A 38 -15.09 10.21 89.29
CA ILE A 38 -14.44 11.23 88.46
C ILE A 38 -14.71 12.64 89.02
N LYS A 39 -13.66 13.47 89.14
CA LYS A 39 -13.80 14.92 89.32
C LYS A 39 -13.84 15.64 87.96
N PRO A 40 -14.63 16.72 87.79
CA PRO A 40 -14.65 17.48 86.55
C PRO A 40 -13.24 17.93 86.17
N GLY A 41 -12.78 17.59 84.96
CA GLY A 41 -11.43 17.92 84.48
C GLY A 41 -10.38 16.83 84.63
N ASP A 42 -10.67 15.71 85.32
CA ASP A 42 -9.74 14.59 85.40
C ASP A 42 -9.75 13.74 84.12
N GLU A 43 -8.56 13.49 83.58
CA GLU A 43 -8.31 12.47 82.56
C GLU A 43 -7.76 11.22 83.24
N MET A 44 -8.53 10.13 83.21
CA MET A 44 -8.13 8.89 83.85
C MET A 44 -8.62 7.68 83.08
N LYS A 45 -7.86 6.60 83.20
CA LYS A 45 -8.22 5.26 82.73
C LYS A 45 -8.21 4.30 83.91
N LYS A 46 -9.37 3.75 84.27
CA LYS A 46 -9.52 2.93 85.48
C LYS A 46 -10.57 1.84 85.26
N ARG A 47 -10.33 0.64 85.80
CA ARG A 47 -11.38 -0.38 85.89
C ARG A 47 -12.29 -0.06 87.06
N ILE A 48 -13.59 -0.05 86.81
CA ILE A 48 -14.61 0.22 87.81
C ILE A 48 -15.67 -0.87 87.80
N GLU A 49 -16.37 -0.97 88.92
CA GLU A 49 -17.46 -1.92 89.14
C GLU A 49 -18.75 -1.10 89.29
N ILE A 50 -19.72 -1.37 88.41
CA ILE A 50 -21.04 -0.74 88.46
C ILE A 50 -22.06 -1.87 88.64
N PRO A 51 -22.79 -1.91 89.77
CA PRO A 51 -23.89 -2.85 89.93
C PRO A 51 -25.05 -2.47 89.01
N ASP A 52 -25.71 -3.47 88.41
CA ASP A 52 -26.91 -3.24 87.60
C ASP A 52 -28.17 -3.01 88.46
N ALA A 53 -29.33 -2.81 87.81
CA ALA A 53 -30.59 -2.50 88.49
C ALA A 53 -31.10 -3.64 89.42
N ASP A 54 -30.61 -4.87 89.23
CA ASP A 54 -30.94 -6.05 90.04
C ASP A 54 -29.86 -6.36 91.10
N GLY A 55 -28.76 -5.59 91.11
CA GLY A 55 -27.69 -5.66 92.11
C GLY A 55 -26.50 -6.54 91.72
N GLU A 56 -26.41 -7.01 90.48
CA GLU A 56 -25.26 -7.77 89.99
C GLU A 56 -24.13 -6.85 89.52
N SER A 57 -22.92 -7.09 90.03
CA SER A 57 -21.74 -6.32 89.69
C SER A 57 -21.26 -6.59 88.27
N ARG A 58 -21.16 -5.52 87.46
CA ARG A 58 -20.56 -5.56 86.11
C ARG A 58 -19.29 -4.72 86.07
N PHE A 59 -18.28 -5.21 85.35
CA PHE A 59 -16.99 -4.56 85.24
C PHE A 59 -16.87 -3.74 83.95
N PHE A 60 -16.32 -2.54 84.07
CA PHE A 60 -16.10 -1.62 82.96
C PHE A 60 -14.70 -1.03 83.01
N LEU A 61 -14.11 -0.83 81.84
CA LEU A 61 -12.97 0.05 81.68
C LEU A 61 -13.48 1.47 81.41
N LEU A 62 -13.23 2.36 82.37
CA LEU A 62 -13.55 3.77 82.29
C LEU A 62 -12.39 4.52 81.65
N ASN A 63 -12.70 5.36 80.66
CA ASN A 63 -11.82 6.41 80.14
C ASN A 63 -12.53 7.75 80.28
N SER A 64 -11.91 8.73 80.94
CA SER A 64 -12.37 10.11 80.94
C SER A 64 -11.44 11.03 80.15
N PHE A 65 -12.04 11.96 79.41
CA PHE A 65 -11.33 12.98 78.63
C PHE A 65 -11.96 14.34 78.91
N PHE A 66 -11.13 15.37 79.08
CA PHE A 66 -11.64 16.73 79.25
C PHE A 66 -11.68 17.46 77.91
N VAL A 67 -12.83 18.06 77.60
CA VAL A 67 -13.05 18.82 76.37
C VAL A 67 -13.50 20.22 76.74
N GLN A 68 -12.75 21.22 76.29
CA GLN A 68 -13.08 22.62 76.48
C GLN A 68 -13.82 23.17 75.26
N SER A 69 -15.01 23.73 75.48
CA SER A 69 -15.80 24.41 74.44
C SER A 69 -15.96 25.91 74.75
N GLN A 70 -16.55 26.66 73.81
CA GLN A 70 -16.85 28.09 73.99
C GLN A 70 -17.90 28.36 75.09
N GLU A 71 -18.74 27.37 75.45
CA GLU A 71 -19.81 27.50 76.45
C GLU A 71 -19.42 26.93 77.83
N GLY A 72 -18.24 26.34 77.97
CA GLY A 72 -17.78 25.69 79.21
C GLY A 72 -16.96 24.43 78.97
N GLY A 73 -16.37 23.90 80.05
CA GLY A 73 -15.60 22.64 80.04
C GLY A 73 -16.46 21.42 80.35
N TYR A 74 -16.31 20.34 79.59
CA TYR A 74 -17.05 19.11 79.72
C TYR A 74 -16.10 17.92 79.92
N THR A 75 -16.50 16.96 80.75
CA THR A 75 -15.82 15.66 80.87
C THR A 75 -16.61 14.61 80.10
N LEU A 76 -16.00 14.04 79.07
CA LEU A 76 -16.51 12.88 78.34
C LEU A 76 -16.07 11.62 79.08
N VAL A 77 -16.99 10.69 79.28
CA VAL A 77 -16.73 9.41 79.96
C VAL A 77 -17.15 8.29 79.02
N SER A 78 -16.21 7.41 78.71
CA SER A 78 -16.42 6.20 77.92
C SER A 78 -16.30 4.99 78.82
N LEU A 79 -17.31 4.11 78.76
CA LEU A 79 -17.35 2.85 79.51
C LEU A 79 -17.37 1.69 78.51
N VAL A 80 -16.34 0.87 78.55
CA VAL A 80 -16.25 -0.36 77.75
C VAL A 80 -16.44 -1.55 78.69
N GLN A 81 -17.47 -2.36 78.46
CA GLN A 81 -17.72 -3.56 79.27
C GLN A 81 -16.58 -4.55 79.05
N VAL A 82 -16.03 -5.10 80.14
CA VAL A 82 -14.98 -6.11 80.13
C VAL A 82 -15.44 -7.33 80.92
N GLU A 83 -15.05 -8.54 80.51
CA GLU A 83 -15.41 -9.74 81.25
C GLU A 83 -14.59 -9.84 82.54
N ALA A 84 -15.09 -10.61 83.53
CA ALA A 84 -14.45 -10.72 84.85
C ALA A 84 -12.99 -11.26 84.78
N GLY A 85 -12.56 -11.79 83.64
CA GLY A 85 -11.23 -12.37 83.40
C GLY A 85 -10.36 -11.71 82.32
N ASP A 86 -10.74 -10.57 81.71
CA ASP A 86 -9.87 -9.87 80.74
C ASP A 86 -8.71 -9.17 81.47
N VAL A 87 -7.65 -9.94 81.70
CA VAL A 87 -6.29 -9.48 82.00
C VAL A 87 -5.66 -9.05 80.66
N ASP A 88 -4.74 -8.08 80.67
CA ASP A 88 -3.90 -7.69 79.52
C ASP A 88 -3.24 -8.92 78.86
N ASP A 89 -3.93 -9.57 77.92
CA ASP A 89 -3.45 -10.78 77.28
C ASP A 89 -2.78 -10.45 75.93
N ALA A 90 -1.47 -10.30 75.99
CA ALA A 90 -0.62 -10.14 74.80
C ALA A 90 -0.79 -11.31 73.80
N GLU A 91 -1.32 -12.46 74.24
CA GLU A 91 -1.51 -13.66 73.43
C GLU A 91 -2.61 -13.47 72.37
N GLY A 92 -3.75 -12.86 72.70
CA GLY A 92 -4.87 -12.64 71.76
C GLY A 92 -4.66 -11.53 70.71
N TYR A 93 -3.73 -10.59 70.95
CA TYR A 93 -3.28 -9.63 69.93
C TYR A 93 -2.28 -10.25 68.96
N ARG A 94 -1.39 -11.11 69.48
CA ARG A 94 -0.40 -11.84 68.68
C ARG A 94 -1.07 -12.78 67.69
N GLU A 95 -2.08 -13.54 68.11
CA GLU A 95 -2.83 -14.42 67.21
C GLU A 95 -3.52 -13.67 66.04
N ARG A 96 -4.08 -12.49 66.30
CA ARG A 96 -4.70 -11.67 65.25
C ARG A 96 -3.69 -11.06 64.29
N TYR A 97 -2.55 -10.63 64.80
CA TYR A 97 -1.44 -10.16 63.96
C TYR A 97 -0.91 -11.29 63.08
N ASP A 98 -0.64 -12.46 63.65
CA ASP A 98 -0.13 -13.62 62.92
C ASP A 98 -1.10 -14.07 61.83
N LEU A 99 -2.42 -14.01 62.08
CA LEU A 99 -3.43 -14.31 61.05
C LEU A 99 -3.39 -13.33 59.88
N LEU A 100 -3.27 -12.02 60.11
CA LEU A 100 -3.20 -11.03 59.02
C LEU A 100 -1.87 -11.13 58.28
N PHE A 101 -0.76 -11.13 59.03
CA PHE A 101 0.59 -11.15 58.50
C PHE A 101 0.83 -12.38 57.62
N ASN A 102 0.38 -13.56 58.04
CA ASN A 102 0.60 -14.80 57.30
C ASN A 102 -0.32 -14.99 56.08
N ASN A 103 -1.46 -14.28 56.01
CA ASN A 103 -2.43 -14.43 54.89
C ASN A 103 -2.34 -13.30 53.85
N ILE A 104 -1.45 -12.31 54.01
CA ILE A 104 -1.21 -11.30 52.97
C ILE A 104 -0.49 -11.96 51.79
N GLU A 105 -1.05 -11.86 50.59
CA GLU A 105 -0.51 -12.47 49.36
C GLU A 105 0.71 -11.72 48.77
N GLU A 106 1.01 -10.52 49.27
CA GLU A 106 2.20 -9.76 48.89
C GLU A 106 3.39 -10.07 49.80
N ALA A 107 4.60 -9.96 49.27
CA ALA A 107 5.81 -10.18 50.05
C ALA A 107 5.97 -9.06 51.08
N PHE A 108 5.98 -9.43 52.36
CA PHE A 108 5.92 -8.49 53.47
C PHE A 108 6.99 -8.85 54.50
N PHE A 109 7.78 -7.86 54.91
CA PHE A 109 8.83 -8.06 55.91
C PHE A 109 9.05 -6.80 56.76
N THR A 110 9.59 -7.02 57.95
CA THR A 110 9.99 -5.94 58.87
C THR A 110 11.49 -5.99 59.13
N THR A 111 12.09 -4.83 59.35
CA THR A 111 13.52 -4.71 59.67
C THR A 111 13.77 -3.82 60.86
N ASP A 112 14.94 -3.96 61.48
CA ASP A 112 15.48 -2.94 62.39
C ASP A 112 15.95 -1.69 61.62
N LEU A 113 16.40 -0.66 62.34
CA LEU A 113 16.96 0.57 61.75
C LEU A 113 18.26 0.35 60.94
N LYS A 114 18.92 -0.81 61.09
CA LYS A 114 20.14 -1.18 60.38
C LYS A 114 19.86 -2.05 59.14
N GLY A 115 18.60 -2.39 58.88
CA GLY A 115 18.18 -3.23 57.76
C GLY A 115 18.31 -4.73 58.01
N HIS A 116 18.44 -5.18 59.26
CA HIS A 116 18.34 -6.61 59.59
C HIS A 116 16.89 -7.04 59.58
N ILE A 117 16.59 -8.15 58.91
CA ILE A 117 15.23 -8.67 58.79
C ILE A 117 14.80 -9.28 60.13
N LEU A 118 13.70 -8.75 60.68
CA LEU A 118 13.14 -9.18 61.96
C LEU A 118 12.02 -10.21 61.76
N SER A 119 11.18 -10.02 60.75
CA SER A 119 10.11 -10.95 60.39
C SER A 119 9.82 -10.90 58.90
N VAL A 120 9.39 -12.04 58.35
CA VAL A 120 8.92 -12.19 56.97
C VAL A 120 7.64 -13.01 56.95
N ASN A 121 6.72 -12.70 56.04
CA ASN A 121 5.52 -13.51 55.85
C ASN A 121 5.75 -14.70 54.89
N PRO A 122 4.84 -15.69 54.81
CA PRO A 122 4.97 -16.81 53.88
C PRO A 122 5.10 -16.37 52.42
N SER A 123 4.36 -15.33 52.00
CA SER A 123 4.42 -14.79 50.64
C SER A 123 5.79 -14.20 50.29
N PHE A 124 6.55 -13.69 51.26
CA PHE A 124 7.95 -13.30 51.06
C PHE A 124 8.81 -14.51 50.68
N CYS A 125 8.67 -15.62 51.41
CA CYS A 125 9.40 -16.86 51.13
C CYS A 125 9.07 -17.39 49.72
N ASP A 126 7.80 -17.40 49.34
CA ASP A 126 7.36 -17.83 48.01
C ASP A 126 7.84 -16.86 46.90
N PHE A 127 7.76 -15.55 47.16
CA PHE A 127 8.15 -14.54 46.19
C PHE A 127 9.65 -14.55 45.90
N PHE A 128 10.50 -14.66 46.93
CA PHE A 128 11.95 -14.68 46.78
C PHE A 128 12.54 -16.08 46.58
N GLY A 129 11.78 -17.14 46.86
CA GLY A 129 12.25 -18.53 46.79
C GLY A 129 13.14 -18.96 47.96
N TYR A 130 13.06 -18.27 49.11
CA TYR A 130 13.79 -18.65 50.32
C TYR A 130 12.94 -19.54 51.22
N SER A 131 13.52 -20.61 51.76
CA SER A 131 12.97 -21.23 52.99
C SER A 131 13.21 -20.30 54.18
N LEU A 132 12.33 -20.32 55.20
CA LEU A 132 12.43 -19.46 56.39
C LEU A 132 13.84 -19.48 57.04
N ASP A 133 14.51 -20.63 57.05
CA ASP A 133 15.86 -20.78 57.64
C ASP A 133 17.00 -20.23 56.77
N LEU A 134 16.70 -19.84 55.52
CA LEU A 134 17.66 -19.38 54.52
C LEU A 134 17.42 -17.92 54.10
N VAL A 135 16.51 -17.22 54.80
CA VAL A 135 16.27 -15.79 54.57
C VAL A 135 17.56 -15.01 54.88
N PRO A 136 17.99 -14.10 53.98
CA PRO A 136 19.13 -13.24 54.25
C PRO A 136 18.97 -12.45 55.55
N GLU A 137 20.03 -12.36 56.35
CA GLU A 137 20.00 -11.58 57.61
C GLU A 137 19.73 -10.09 57.37
N THR A 138 20.09 -9.57 56.20
CA THR A 138 20.04 -8.16 55.84
C THR A 138 19.39 -7.95 54.47
N ILE A 139 18.69 -6.82 54.34
CA ILE A 139 17.95 -6.48 53.11
C ILE A 139 18.84 -6.11 51.92
N ASP A 140 20.12 -5.77 52.13
CA ASP A 140 21.07 -5.42 51.07
C ASP A 140 21.22 -6.51 50.01
N LYS A 141 21.06 -7.78 50.41
CA LYS A 141 21.10 -8.94 49.52
C LYS A 141 19.81 -9.13 48.71
N LEU A 142 18.72 -8.45 49.07
CA LEU A 142 17.44 -8.54 48.38
C LEU A 142 17.33 -7.55 47.22
N TYR A 143 18.05 -6.42 47.24
CA TYR A 143 17.98 -5.41 46.18
C TYR A 143 19.09 -5.63 45.15
N ALA A 144 18.73 -5.56 43.87
CA ALA A 144 19.69 -5.74 42.78
C ALA A 144 20.64 -4.54 42.62
N SER A 145 20.25 -3.34 43.10
CA SER A 145 21.06 -2.13 43.07
C SER A 145 21.19 -1.55 44.48
N ARG A 146 22.44 -1.33 44.90
CA ARG A 146 22.75 -0.69 46.18
C ARG A 146 22.31 0.76 46.22
N GLU A 147 22.43 1.47 45.10
CA GLU A 147 22.00 2.87 44.97
C GLU A 147 20.49 3.00 45.21
N SER A 148 19.68 2.09 44.64
CA SER A 148 18.23 2.08 44.84
C SER A 148 17.84 1.83 46.29
N LEU A 149 18.60 1.03 47.02
CA LEU A 149 18.39 0.81 48.45
C LEU A 149 18.75 2.06 49.26
N GLU A 150 19.85 2.75 48.92
CA GLU A 150 20.27 3.99 49.57
C GLU A 150 19.23 5.11 49.36
N GLU A 151 18.69 5.26 48.16
CA GLU A 151 17.60 6.20 47.85
C GLU A 151 16.32 5.90 48.64
N LYS A 152 15.94 4.62 48.75
CA LYS A 152 14.81 4.20 49.59
C LYS A 152 15.03 4.59 51.05
N ILE A 153 16.21 4.33 51.59
CA ILE A 153 16.53 4.64 52.99
C ILE A 153 16.49 6.15 53.23
N ASP A 154 17.02 6.96 52.31
CA ASP A 154 16.96 8.43 52.39
C ASP A 154 15.51 8.94 52.38
N CYS A 155 14.67 8.35 51.52
CA CYS A 155 13.24 8.64 51.46
C CYS A 155 12.53 8.32 52.80
N LEU A 156 12.83 7.18 53.41
CA LEU A 156 12.29 6.79 54.72
C LEU A 156 12.77 7.70 55.85
N GLN A 157 14.04 8.11 55.85
CA GLN A 157 14.59 9.03 56.86
C GLN A 157 13.95 10.43 56.76
N THR A 158 13.70 10.89 55.54
CA THR A 158 13.16 12.24 55.29
C THR A 158 11.65 12.32 55.52
N TYR A 159 10.89 11.33 55.05
CA TYR A 159 9.43 11.41 54.98
C TYR A 159 8.69 10.37 55.83
N SER A 160 9.41 9.46 56.50
CA SER A 160 8.85 8.31 57.24
C SER A 160 8.02 7.32 56.41
N LEU A 161 7.98 7.51 55.08
CA LEU A 161 7.21 6.72 54.12
C LEU A 161 7.88 6.83 52.73
N CYS A 162 8.10 5.70 52.09
CA CYS A 162 8.47 5.57 50.68
C CYS A 162 7.37 4.76 50.00
N ARG A 163 6.73 5.30 48.95
CA ARG A 163 5.58 4.66 48.30
C ARG A 163 5.88 4.35 46.84
N ASP A 164 5.50 3.15 46.40
CA ASP A 164 5.58 2.68 45.01
C ASP A 164 6.94 2.93 44.35
N PHE A 165 8.02 2.71 45.09
CA PHE A 165 9.37 2.90 44.59
C PHE A 165 9.73 1.78 43.60
N ASP A 166 9.86 2.13 42.32
CA ASP A 166 10.18 1.19 41.24
C ASP A 166 11.63 0.72 41.36
N THR A 167 11.82 -0.55 41.72
CA THR A 167 13.14 -1.13 41.90
C THR A 167 13.19 -2.58 41.41
N ALA A 168 14.38 -3.18 41.48
CA ALA A 168 14.60 -4.58 41.14
C ALA A 168 15.17 -5.32 42.34
N VAL A 169 14.65 -6.51 42.59
CA VAL A 169 15.05 -7.38 43.68
C VAL A 169 15.58 -8.71 43.15
N LEU A 170 16.46 -9.33 43.93
CA LEU A 170 17.17 -10.56 43.60
C LEU A 170 16.57 -11.73 44.38
N CYS A 171 16.11 -12.75 43.65
CA CYS A 171 15.59 -13.99 44.21
C CYS A 171 16.72 -14.98 44.53
N ALA A 172 16.42 -16.01 45.34
CA ALA A 172 17.38 -17.02 45.78
C ALA A 172 18.03 -17.81 44.63
N ASP A 173 17.30 -17.97 43.52
CA ASP A 173 17.76 -18.62 42.28
C ASP A 173 18.59 -17.69 41.37
N GLY A 174 18.79 -16.43 41.78
CA GLY A 174 19.46 -15.39 41.00
C GLY A 174 18.56 -14.68 39.98
N ALA A 175 17.26 -14.96 39.94
CA ALA A 175 16.34 -14.24 39.08
C ALA A 175 16.10 -12.81 39.57
N HIS A 176 15.99 -11.88 38.64
CA HIS A 176 15.64 -10.50 38.92
C HIS A 176 14.14 -10.30 38.75
N LYS A 177 13.49 -9.71 39.75
CA LYS A 177 12.07 -9.30 39.68
C LYS A 177 11.97 -7.79 39.80
N ARG A 178 11.12 -7.17 38.98
CA ARG A 178 10.80 -5.74 39.06
C ARG A 178 9.64 -5.59 40.05
N VAL A 179 9.82 -4.75 41.06
CA VAL A 179 8.84 -4.57 42.13
C VAL A 179 8.54 -3.10 42.36
N LEU A 180 7.33 -2.83 42.85
CA LEU A 180 7.02 -1.58 43.54
C LEU A 180 7.23 -1.81 45.03
N ASP A 181 8.17 -1.09 45.61
CA ASP A 181 8.49 -1.12 47.03
C ASP A 181 7.73 0.00 47.75
N THR A 182 6.89 -0.38 48.70
CA THR A 182 6.29 0.57 49.63
C THR A 182 6.72 0.22 51.05
N SER A 183 7.36 1.19 51.68
CA SER A 183 7.98 1.06 52.99
C SER A 183 7.61 2.21 53.91
N TRP A 184 7.47 1.95 55.21
CA TRP A 184 7.20 2.98 56.22
C TRP A 184 7.95 2.71 57.51
N VAL A 185 8.18 3.77 58.29
CA VAL A 185 8.85 3.70 59.59
C VAL A 185 7.88 3.17 60.64
N ASN A 186 8.31 2.18 61.41
CA ASN A 186 7.62 1.72 62.61
C ASN A 186 8.13 2.52 63.81
N CYS A 187 7.22 3.05 64.62
CA CYS A 187 7.56 3.78 65.84
C CYS A 187 7.04 3.06 67.10
N SER A 188 7.81 3.15 68.18
CA SER A 188 7.41 2.73 69.52
C SER A 188 6.17 3.51 70.01
N PRO A 189 5.47 3.05 71.05
CA PRO A 189 4.38 3.81 71.68
C PRO A 189 4.81 5.19 72.20
N GLU A 190 6.10 5.40 72.43
CA GLU A 190 6.72 6.67 72.85
C GLU A 190 7.13 7.55 71.66
N GLY A 191 6.88 7.11 70.42
CA GLY A 191 7.12 7.84 69.18
C GLY A 191 8.54 7.71 68.63
N GLN A 192 9.38 6.81 69.15
CA GLN A 192 10.73 6.61 68.66
C GLN A 192 10.76 5.60 67.49
N PRO A 193 11.51 5.84 66.41
CA PRO A 193 11.59 4.90 65.30
C PRO A 193 12.33 3.62 65.74
N GLU A 194 11.71 2.45 65.53
CA GLU A 194 12.27 1.14 65.91
C GLU A 194 12.74 0.33 64.69
N GLY A 195 12.23 0.66 63.51
CA GLY A 195 12.52 -0.09 62.30
C GLY A 195 11.67 0.35 61.12
N TYR A 196 11.66 -0.47 60.07
CA TYR A 196 10.86 -0.22 58.88
C TYR A 196 10.05 -1.47 58.53
N THR A 197 8.85 -1.26 58.00
CA THR A 197 8.07 -2.32 57.37
C THR A 197 8.03 -2.09 55.87
N THR A 198 8.19 -3.15 55.09
CA THR A 198 8.17 -3.11 53.64
C THR A 198 7.17 -4.13 53.11
N HIS A 199 6.36 -3.72 52.13
CA HIS A 199 5.69 -4.65 51.22
C HIS A 199 6.20 -4.46 49.79
N LEU A 200 6.33 -5.57 49.07
CA LEU A 200 6.79 -5.61 47.69
C LEU A 200 5.71 -6.19 46.78
N LYS A 201 5.39 -5.44 45.73
CA LYS A 201 4.45 -5.87 44.69
C LYS A 201 5.19 -6.22 43.40
N ASP A 202 5.04 -7.46 42.92
CA ASP A 202 5.62 -7.89 41.64
C ASP A 202 4.95 -7.17 40.46
N VAL A 203 5.73 -6.43 39.69
CA VAL A 203 5.29 -5.77 38.46
C VAL A 203 6.06 -6.25 37.23
N SER A 204 6.83 -7.34 37.34
CA SER A 204 7.68 -7.88 36.28
C SER A 204 6.90 -8.19 35.00
N TYR A 205 5.74 -8.84 35.13
CA TYR A 205 4.87 -9.18 33.99
C TYR A 205 4.36 -7.93 33.26
N LEU A 206 3.85 -6.94 34.02
CA LEU A 206 3.34 -5.68 33.47
C LEU A 206 4.45 -4.89 32.77
N LYS A 207 5.62 -4.77 33.39
CA LYS A 207 6.79 -4.07 32.79
C LYS A 207 7.31 -4.76 31.54
N ASN A 208 7.24 -6.09 31.46
CA ASN A 208 7.61 -6.83 30.26
C ASN A 208 6.62 -6.56 29.12
N ILE A 209 5.31 -6.57 29.38
CA ILE A 209 4.29 -6.24 28.37
C ILE A 209 4.46 -4.80 27.89
N GLU A 210 4.63 -3.84 28.80
CA GLU A 210 4.87 -2.43 28.47
C GLU A 210 6.08 -2.28 27.55
N SER A 211 7.20 -2.94 27.88
CA SER A 211 8.42 -2.92 27.05
C SER A 211 8.20 -3.58 25.68
N ARG A 212 7.49 -4.70 25.63
CA ARG A 212 7.16 -5.39 24.37
C ARG A 212 6.28 -4.53 23.47
N LEU A 213 5.29 -3.84 24.05
CA LEU A 213 4.43 -2.92 23.32
C LEU A 213 5.23 -1.74 22.77
N MET A 214 6.07 -1.12 23.61
CA MET A 214 6.93 0.00 23.21
C MET A 214 7.90 -0.39 22.08
N ILE A 215 8.53 -1.57 22.16
CA ILE A 215 9.39 -2.08 21.10
C ILE A 215 8.59 -2.35 19.83
N SER A 216 7.39 -2.93 19.94
CA SER A 216 6.51 -3.20 18.80
C SER A 216 6.07 -1.91 18.10
N GLU A 217 5.68 -0.89 18.86
CA GLU A 217 5.30 0.43 18.36
C GLU A 217 6.47 1.11 17.64
N LYS A 218 7.65 1.15 18.29
CA LYS A 218 8.85 1.74 17.69
C LYS A 218 9.28 1.02 16.41
N ASN A 219 9.20 -0.32 16.40
CA ASN A 219 9.50 -1.12 15.21
C ASN A 219 8.51 -0.81 14.08
N PHE A 220 7.22 -0.72 14.40
CA PHE A 220 6.19 -0.35 13.42
C PHE A 220 6.48 1.03 12.81
N THR A 221 6.68 2.06 13.63
CA THR A 221 7.00 3.41 13.15
C THR A 221 8.26 3.42 12.29
N THR A 222 9.31 2.70 12.71
CA THR A 222 10.56 2.63 11.94
C THR A 222 10.34 1.98 10.58
N LEU A 223 9.67 0.82 10.53
CA LEU A 223 9.39 0.12 9.27
C LEU A 223 8.49 0.96 8.35
N PHE A 224 7.40 1.50 8.89
CA PHE A 224 6.48 2.35 8.17
C PHE A 224 7.19 3.54 7.52
N GLU A 225 8.07 4.23 8.26
CA GLU A 225 8.81 5.41 7.78
C GLU A 225 9.97 5.09 6.84
N THR A 226 10.59 3.91 6.97
CA THR A 226 11.76 3.54 6.16
C THR A 226 11.41 2.87 4.84
N ILE A 227 10.18 2.36 4.68
CA ILE A 227 9.72 1.78 3.42
C ILE A 227 9.67 2.86 2.33
N LEU A 228 10.31 2.57 1.20
CA LEU A 228 10.42 3.49 0.05
C LEU A 228 9.12 3.64 -0.75
N SER A 229 8.20 2.68 -0.63
CA SER A 229 6.88 2.78 -1.24
C SER A 229 6.00 3.73 -0.41
N SER A 230 5.15 4.48 -1.09
CA SER A 230 4.16 5.32 -0.44
C SER A 230 3.14 4.42 0.24
N ILE A 231 2.93 4.60 1.55
CA ILE A 231 1.91 3.87 2.29
C ILE A 231 0.93 4.89 2.85
N VAL A 232 -0.35 4.68 2.59
CA VAL A 232 -1.45 5.45 3.16
C VAL A 232 -2.39 4.48 3.88
N ILE A 233 -2.70 4.77 5.14
CA ILE A 233 -3.66 4.01 5.94
C ILE A 233 -4.94 4.82 6.01
N VAL A 234 -6.06 4.17 5.71
CA VAL A 234 -7.38 4.80 5.72
C VAL A 234 -8.37 3.95 6.51
N ASP A 235 -9.35 4.58 7.12
CA ASP A 235 -10.40 3.87 7.84
C ASP A 235 -11.41 3.21 6.86
N PRO A 236 -12.38 2.41 7.36
CA PRO A 236 -13.40 1.78 6.52
C PRO A 236 -14.32 2.76 5.77
N LEU A 237 -14.39 4.03 6.20
CA LEU A 237 -15.15 5.09 5.54
C LEU A 237 -14.32 5.83 4.47
N GLY A 238 -13.02 5.52 4.36
CA GLY A 238 -12.10 6.14 3.41
C GLY A 238 -11.41 7.40 3.93
N MET A 239 -11.45 7.66 5.23
CA MET A 239 -10.79 8.79 5.88
C MET A 239 -9.32 8.45 6.16
N ILE A 240 -8.42 9.38 5.86
CA ILE A 240 -6.98 9.16 6.02
C ILE A 240 -6.63 9.16 7.52
N LEU A 241 -6.06 8.04 7.97
CA LEU A 241 -5.58 7.87 9.34
C LEU A 241 -4.09 8.18 9.47
N ASN A 242 -3.29 7.79 8.49
CA ASN A 242 -1.84 7.98 8.52
C ASN A 242 -1.20 7.83 7.12
N MET A 243 0.00 8.36 6.92
CA MET A 243 0.87 8.04 5.78
C MET A 243 2.35 8.13 6.16
N ASN A 244 3.21 7.39 5.44
CA ASN A 244 4.64 7.42 5.72
C ASN A 244 5.37 8.57 5.00
N SER A 245 6.60 8.87 5.41
CA SER A 245 7.42 9.91 4.77
C SER A 245 7.67 9.71 3.28
N ALA A 246 7.62 8.47 2.77
CA ALA A 246 7.68 8.21 1.33
C ALA A 246 6.43 8.72 0.60
N ALA A 247 5.23 8.53 1.17
CA ALA A 247 3.99 9.11 0.65
C ALA A 247 3.99 10.64 0.75
N GLU A 248 4.48 11.21 1.85
CA GLU A 248 4.58 12.66 2.00
C GLU A 248 5.44 13.30 0.91
N LYS A 249 6.62 12.73 0.66
CA LYS A 249 7.51 13.18 -0.42
C LYS A 249 6.93 12.95 -1.81
N ALA A 250 6.23 11.83 -2.02
CA ALA A 250 5.67 11.49 -3.31
C ALA A 250 4.50 12.39 -3.72
N TYR A 251 3.65 12.78 -2.76
CA TYR A 251 2.41 13.52 -3.04
C TYR A 251 2.42 14.99 -2.61
N GLY A 252 3.41 15.40 -1.80
CA GLY A 252 3.60 16.78 -1.37
C GLY A 252 2.69 17.24 -0.23
N TYR A 253 2.06 16.29 0.47
CA TYR A 253 1.23 16.55 1.65
C TYR A 253 1.93 16.02 2.89
N SER A 254 1.80 16.68 4.03
CA SER A 254 2.11 16.03 5.30
C SER A 254 0.89 15.24 5.80
N TRP A 255 1.12 14.11 6.46
CA TRP A 255 0.04 13.28 7.00
C TRP A 255 -0.82 14.06 8.00
N GLU A 256 -0.22 14.99 8.75
CA GLU A 256 -0.90 15.86 9.73
C GLU A 256 -1.87 16.85 9.06
N GLU A 257 -1.58 17.29 7.84
CA GLU A 257 -2.41 18.26 7.10
C GLU A 257 -3.69 17.62 6.56
N ILE A 258 -3.64 16.33 6.23
CA ILE A 258 -4.72 15.61 5.55
C ILE A 258 -5.35 14.53 6.43
N PHE A 259 -4.96 14.47 7.70
CA PHE A 259 -5.57 13.58 8.67
C PHE A 259 -7.07 13.87 8.76
N GLY A 260 -7.89 12.83 8.61
CA GLY A 260 -9.34 12.98 8.59
C GLY A 260 -9.91 13.59 7.31
N GLU A 261 -9.12 13.79 6.25
CA GLU A 261 -9.65 14.05 4.91
C GLU A 261 -9.99 12.73 4.20
N HIS A 262 -10.94 12.78 3.27
CA HIS A 262 -11.32 11.59 2.50
C HIS A 262 -10.30 11.29 1.40
N PHE A 263 -9.89 10.03 1.25
CA PHE A 263 -8.87 9.56 0.30
C PHE A 263 -9.10 10.08 -1.13
N ASP A 264 -10.34 9.97 -1.64
CA ASP A 264 -10.67 10.46 -2.97
C ASP A 264 -10.55 11.99 -3.12
N ALA A 265 -10.77 12.77 -2.06
CA ALA A 265 -10.69 14.22 -2.13
C ALA A 265 -9.24 14.68 -2.32
N VAL A 266 -8.29 13.96 -1.71
CA VAL A 266 -6.86 14.26 -1.78
C VAL A 266 -6.23 13.70 -3.05
N PHE A 267 -6.43 12.41 -3.34
CA PHE A 267 -5.61 11.69 -4.31
C PHE A 267 -6.28 11.40 -5.65
N ARG A 268 -7.61 11.51 -5.76
CA ARG A 268 -8.33 11.09 -6.97
C ARG A 268 -8.11 12.11 -8.10
N ALA A 269 -7.45 11.66 -9.16
CA ALA A 269 -7.14 12.52 -10.31
C ALA A 269 -8.37 12.94 -11.12
N ASN A 270 -9.34 12.04 -11.32
CA ASN A 270 -10.53 12.33 -12.11
C ASN A 270 -11.73 11.44 -11.74
N LYS A 271 -12.93 11.79 -12.24
CA LYS A 271 -14.16 11.02 -12.00
C LYS A 271 -14.15 9.62 -12.65
N LYS A 272 -13.30 9.37 -13.65
CA LYS A 272 -13.18 8.05 -14.30
C LYS A 272 -12.38 7.07 -13.42
N SER A 273 -11.44 7.56 -12.61
CA SER A 273 -10.76 6.75 -11.60
C SER A 273 -11.79 6.17 -10.62
N PRO A 274 -11.67 4.89 -10.24
CA PRO A 274 -12.56 4.28 -9.26
C PRO A 274 -12.51 5.05 -7.93
N SER A 275 -13.66 5.19 -7.26
CA SER A 275 -13.70 5.74 -5.91
C SER A 275 -13.09 4.74 -4.92
N PHE A 276 -12.54 5.25 -3.81
CA PHE A 276 -12.06 4.42 -2.73
C PHE A 276 -13.13 3.43 -2.23
N SER A 277 -14.38 3.86 -2.08
CA SER A 277 -15.49 2.99 -1.68
C SER A 277 -15.68 1.78 -2.61
N LYS A 278 -15.47 1.97 -3.92
CA LYS A 278 -15.54 0.88 -4.89
C LYS A 278 -14.34 -0.05 -4.73
N LEU A 279 -13.15 0.50 -4.52
CA LEU A 279 -11.92 -0.27 -4.31
C LEU A 279 -12.01 -1.12 -3.03
N ALA A 280 -12.44 -0.52 -1.92
CA ALA A 280 -12.70 -1.22 -0.65
C ALA A 280 -13.66 -2.40 -0.84
N SER A 281 -14.77 -2.20 -1.57
CA SER A 281 -15.72 -3.28 -1.86
C SER A 281 -15.13 -4.43 -2.69
N ILE A 282 -14.10 -4.16 -3.50
CA ILE A 282 -13.40 -5.18 -4.28
C ILE A 282 -12.41 -5.94 -3.37
N VAL A 283 -11.68 -5.21 -2.52
CA VAL A 283 -10.78 -5.78 -1.51
C VAL A 283 -11.54 -6.77 -0.62
N ASP A 284 -12.70 -6.38 -0.12
CA ASP A 284 -13.55 -7.23 0.74
C ASP A 284 -14.01 -8.51 0.04
N ARG A 285 -14.27 -8.45 -1.27
CA ARG A 285 -14.67 -9.61 -2.06
C ARG A 285 -13.50 -10.52 -2.43
N ASN A 286 -12.28 -10.00 -2.41
CA ASN A 286 -11.09 -10.68 -2.89
C ASN A 286 -10.13 -11.03 -1.74
N ASP A 287 -10.69 -11.63 -0.68
CA ASP A 287 -9.97 -12.09 0.52
C ASP A 287 -9.15 -11.00 1.23
N GLY A 288 -9.58 -9.75 1.12
CA GLY A 288 -8.91 -8.62 1.76
C GLY A 288 -7.72 -8.06 0.98
N HIS A 289 -7.58 -8.38 -0.32
CA HIS A 289 -6.50 -7.81 -1.15
C HIS A 289 -6.95 -7.45 -2.58
N TYR A 290 -6.50 -6.32 -3.11
CA TYR A 290 -6.73 -5.92 -4.50
C TYR A 290 -5.54 -5.15 -5.06
N ILE A 291 -5.24 -5.35 -6.34
CA ILE A 291 -4.13 -4.68 -7.03
C ILE A 291 -4.72 -3.87 -8.19
N ASP A 292 -4.40 -2.58 -8.22
CA ASP A 292 -4.63 -1.70 -9.35
C ASP A 292 -3.28 -1.42 -10.04
N PRO A 293 -3.02 -2.00 -11.23
CA PRO A 293 -1.72 -1.92 -11.89
C PRO A 293 -1.38 -0.51 -12.40
N GLU A 294 -2.38 0.35 -12.64
CA GLU A 294 -2.22 1.68 -13.22
C GLU A 294 -3.12 2.71 -12.53
N ALA A 295 -2.99 2.81 -11.22
CA ALA A 295 -3.69 3.79 -10.43
C ALA A 295 -3.17 5.21 -10.69
N VAL A 296 -4.06 6.12 -11.10
CA VAL A 296 -3.74 7.52 -11.37
C VAL A 296 -4.00 8.36 -10.12
N ARG A 297 -3.01 9.16 -9.74
CA ARG A 297 -3.00 10.00 -8.53
C ARG A 297 -2.75 11.46 -8.87
N LYS A 298 -3.35 12.36 -8.08
CA LYS A 298 -3.08 13.80 -8.14
C LYS A 298 -2.30 14.24 -6.90
N CYS A 299 -1.22 14.97 -7.11
CA CYS A 299 -0.38 15.55 -6.06
C CYS A 299 -0.87 16.95 -5.68
N ARG A 300 -0.31 17.53 -4.61
CA ARG A 300 -0.68 18.87 -4.10
C ARG A 300 -0.51 19.99 -5.12
N ASP A 301 0.56 19.94 -5.90
CA ASP A 301 0.87 20.88 -6.97
C ASP A 301 0.03 20.68 -8.25
N GLY A 302 -0.79 19.62 -8.28
CA GLY A 302 -1.58 19.22 -9.42
C GLY A 302 -0.89 18.25 -10.38
N GLU A 303 0.36 17.84 -10.11
CA GLU A 303 1.05 16.80 -10.88
C GLU A 303 0.25 15.49 -10.85
N ILE A 304 0.18 14.82 -12.00
CA ILE A 304 -0.46 13.51 -12.12
C ILE A 304 0.61 12.42 -12.10
N LYS A 305 0.53 11.54 -11.10
CA LYS A 305 1.40 10.37 -10.97
C LYS A 305 0.67 9.10 -11.37
N TYR A 306 1.41 8.19 -12.01
CA TYR A 306 0.95 6.83 -12.30
C TYR A 306 1.58 5.90 -11.29
N THR A 307 0.77 5.06 -10.66
CA THR A 307 1.21 4.22 -9.55
C THR A 307 0.71 2.79 -9.71
N TYR A 308 1.51 1.84 -9.26
CA TYR A 308 1.06 0.49 -8.97
C TYR A 308 0.54 0.48 -7.53
N ALA A 309 -0.77 0.33 -7.34
CA ALA A 309 -1.41 0.41 -6.03
C ALA A 309 -1.90 -0.95 -5.55
N SER A 310 -1.50 -1.31 -4.34
CA SER A 310 -1.91 -2.51 -3.63
C SER A 310 -2.76 -2.11 -2.43
N TYR A 311 -4.00 -2.58 -2.42
CA TYR A 311 -4.97 -2.33 -1.36
C TYR A 311 -5.11 -3.59 -0.52
N SER A 312 -4.91 -3.46 0.79
CA SER A 312 -5.04 -4.58 1.72
C SER A 312 -5.88 -4.20 2.92
N ALA A 313 -6.81 -5.07 3.32
CA ALA A 313 -7.59 -4.91 4.55
C ALA A 313 -6.71 -5.24 5.77
N ILE A 314 -6.69 -4.34 6.75
CA ILE A 314 -6.11 -4.56 8.08
C ILE A 314 -7.26 -5.00 8.99
N LYS A 315 -7.17 -6.22 9.50
CA LYS A 315 -8.13 -6.80 10.43
C LYS A 315 -7.51 -6.98 11.81
N ASP A 316 -8.33 -6.90 12.85
CA ASP A 316 -7.89 -7.18 14.22
C ASP A 316 -7.76 -8.69 14.48
N SER A 317 -7.44 -9.05 15.73
CA SER A 317 -7.37 -10.46 16.16
C SER A 317 -8.73 -11.20 16.15
N THR A 318 -9.85 -10.48 16.07
CA THR A 318 -11.20 -11.06 16.00
C THR A 318 -11.67 -11.26 14.55
N GLY A 319 -10.93 -10.69 13.58
CA GLY A 319 -11.26 -10.72 12.15
C GLY A 319 -12.10 -9.53 11.70
N GLU A 320 -12.35 -8.55 12.58
CA GLU A 320 -13.05 -7.32 12.27
C GLU A 320 -12.14 -6.36 11.49
N LEU A 321 -12.70 -5.68 10.49
CA LEU A 321 -11.98 -4.71 9.67
C LEU A 321 -11.68 -3.45 10.50
N VAL A 322 -10.39 -3.15 10.66
CA VAL A 322 -9.90 -1.95 11.36
C VAL A 322 -9.63 -0.82 10.38
N ALA A 323 -8.97 -1.11 9.27
CA ALA A 323 -8.51 -0.11 8.31
C ALA A 323 -8.17 -0.77 6.96
N TYR A 324 -7.85 0.04 5.96
CA TYR A 324 -7.19 -0.39 4.73
C TYR A 324 -5.81 0.23 4.64
N SER A 325 -4.84 -0.55 4.16
CA SER A 325 -3.53 -0.07 3.75
C SER A 325 -3.47 0.02 2.24
N VAL A 326 -3.07 1.19 1.73
CA VAL A 326 -2.81 1.45 0.31
C VAL A 326 -1.31 1.62 0.16
N VAL A 327 -0.65 0.65 -0.47
CA VAL A 327 0.79 0.67 -0.76
C VAL A 327 0.99 0.95 -2.24
N GLU A 328 1.73 1.99 -2.55
CA GLU A 328 1.85 2.52 -3.90
C GLU A 328 3.32 2.65 -4.32
N LYS A 329 3.59 2.24 -5.54
CA LYS A 329 4.91 2.41 -6.17
C LYS A 329 4.76 3.32 -7.39
N ASP A 330 5.61 4.34 -7.47
CA ASP A 330 5.62 5.27 -8.60
C ASP A 330 6.05 4.55 -9.89
N LEU A 331 5.23 4.66 -10.93
CA LEU A 331 5.45 4.15 -12.29
C LEU A 331 5.61 5.29 -13.31
N THR A 332 5.58 6.55 -12.88
CA THR A 332 5.52 7.72 -13.77
C THR A 332 6.70 7.77 -14.73
N GLU A 333 7.93 7.58 -14.24
CA GLU A 333 9.13 7.55 -15.08
C GLU A 333 9.07 6.42 -16.11
N ARG A 334 8.66 5.22 -15.68
CA ARG A 334 8.52 4.06 -16.56
C ARG A 334 7.49 4.32 -17.66
N MET A 335 6.30 4.82 -17.31
CA MET A 335 5.25 5.15 -18.28
C MET A 335 5.71 6.21 -19.28
N ASN A 336 6.43 7.23 -18.80
CA ASN A 336 7.00 8.28 -19.66
C ASN A 336 8.07 7.71 -20.61
N LEU A 337 8.92 6.81 -20.14
CA LEU A 337 9.93 6.12 -20.97
C LEU A 337 9.29 5.22 -22.01
N GLU A 338 8.28 4.42 -21.65
CA GLU A 338 7.54 3.56 -22.58
C GLU A 338 6.84 4.38 -23.67
N LYS A 339 6.21 5.50 -23.29
CA LYS A 339 5.60 6.44 -24.24
C LYS A 339 6.66 7.04 -25.18
N LYS A 340 7.77 7.53 -24.63
CA LYS A 340 8.86 8.12 -25.42
C LYS A 340 9.49 7.10 -26.36
N LEU A 341 9.62 5.85 -25.93
CA LEU A 341 10.11 4.76 -26.77
C LEU A 341 9.17 4.51 -27.96
N LYS A 342 7.85 4.43 -27.70
CA LYS A 342 6.85 4.26 -28.75
C LYS A 342 6.86 5.41 -29.77
N GLU A 343 6.95 6.64 -29.29
CA GLU A 343 7.08 7.83 -30.15
C GLU A 343 8.38 7.80 -30.96
N THR A 344 9.49 7.42 -30.33
CA THR A 344 10.80 7.31 -31.01
C THR A 344 10.77 6.25 -32.11
N ILE A 345 10.23 5.06 -31.84
CA ILE A 345 10.07 3.99 -32.83
C ILE A 345 9.19 4.45 -33.99
N THR A 346 8.07 5.11 -33.69
CA THR A 346 7.15 5.63 -34.72
C THR A 346 7.85 6.67 -35.61
N ASN A 347 8.59 7.59 -35.01
CA ASN A 347 9.35 8.60 -35.76
C ASN A 347 10.45 7.96 -36.60
N LEU A 348 11.17 6.96 -36.07
CA LEU A 348 12.20 6.24 -36.80
C LEU A 348 11.63 5.54 -38.03
N LYS A 349 10.49 4.84 -37.89
CA LYS A 349 9.78 4.22 -39.03
C LYS A 349 9.36 5.26 -40.08
N LYS A 350 8.82 6.42 -39.66
CA LYS A 350 8.45 7.51 -40.58
C LYS A 350 9.66 8.08 -41.32
N THR A 351 10.76 8.35 -40.61
CA THR A 351 12.00 8.86 -41.21
C THR A 351 12.60 7.85 -42.20
N GLN A 352 12.59 6.56 -41.85
CA GLN A 352 13.04 5.49 -42.73
C GLN A 352 12.18 5.42 -44.01
N SER A 353 10.84 5.39 -43.88
CA SER A 353 9.93 5.39 -45.02
C SER A 353 10.11 6.62 -45.91
N ALA A 354 10.29 7.81 -45.33
CA ALA A 354 10.54 9.04 -46.07
C ALA A 354 11.89 9.01 -46.82
N ALA A 355 12.95 8.46 -46.21
CA ALA A 355 14.25 8.31 -46.85
C ALA A 355 14.19 7.33 -48.03
N ILE A 356 13.54 6.17 -47.85
CA ILE A 356 13.34 5.18 -48.92
C ILE A 356 12.53 5.79 -50.07
N MET A 357 11.44 6.50 -49.78
CA MET A 357 10.66 7.23 -50.78
C MET A 357 11.51 8.27 -51.50
N GLY A 358 12.36 9.01 -50.79
CA GLY A 358 13.29 9.96 -51.38
C GLY A 358 14.25 9.31 -52.38
N PHE A 359 14.87 8.18 -52.01
CA PHE A 359 15.76 7.44 -52.89
C PHE A 359 15.04 6.83 -54.09
N ALA A 360 13.85 6.27 -53.90
CA ALA A 360 13.05 5.75 -55.00
C ALA A 360 12.66 6.85 -56.00
N LYS A 361 12.25 8.03 -55.51
CA LYS A 361 11.96 9.21 -56.36
C LYS A 361 13.20 9.70 -57.14
N LEU A 362 14.41 9.61 -56.56
CA LEU A 362 15.64 9.96 -57.28
C LEU A 362 15.91 9.02 -58.46
N THR A 363 15.64 7.73 -58.31
CA THR A 363 15.74 6.76 -59.42
C THR A 363 14.70 7.07 -60.50
N GLU A 364 13.47 7.40 -60.12
CA GLU A 364 12.41 7.78 -61.06
C GLU A 364 12.67 9.08 -61.83
N TYR A 365 13.31 10.08 -61.21
CA TYR A 365 13.63 11.33 -61.90
C TYR A 365 14.54 11.14 -63.12
N ARG A 366 15.32 10.05 -63.17
CA ARG A 366 16.07 9.69 -64.38
C ARG A 366 15.11 9.32 -65.52
N ASP A 367 14.03 8.60 -65.25
CA ASP A 367 13.04 8.11 -66.23
C ASP A 367 11.92 9.13 -66.57
N LYS A 368 12.08 10.39 -66.15
CA LYS A 368 11.12 11.51 -66.39
C LYS A 368 9.69 11.23 -65.88
N SER A 369 9.50 10.28 -64.96
CA SER A 369 8.21 10.05 -64.32
C SER A 369 7.98 11.06 -63.19
N THR A 370 6.71 11.35 -62.91
CA THR A 370 6.34 12.12 -61.72
C THR A 370 6.29 11.17 -60.52
N GLY A 371 6.94 11.50 -59.41
CA GLY A 371 6.98 10.70 -58.17
C GLY A 371 5.64 10.28 -57.55
N LYS A 372 4.51 10.70 -58.14
CA LYS A 372 3.15 10.27 -57.83
C LYS A 372 2.89 8.79 -58.18
N HIS A 373 3.61 8.22 -59.14
CA HIS A 373 3.51 6.79 -59.48
C HIS A 373 3.83 5.91 -58.27
N LEU A 374 4.97 6.14 -57.61
CA LEU A 374 5.37 5.38 -56.42
C LEU A 374 4.34 5.46 -55.29
N GLU A 375 3.72 6.63 -55.10
CA GLU A 375 2.66 6.80 -54.11
C GLU A 375 1.41 5.97 -54.44
N ARG A 376 1.04 5.86 -55.72
CA ARG A 376 -0.07 5.00 -56.14
C ARG A 376 0.28 3.51 -56.01
N ILE A 377 1.46 3.11 -56.47
CA ILE A 377 1.95 1.71 -56.38
C ILE A 377 1.86 1.17 -54.96
N ARG A 378 2.40 1.88 -53.97
CA ARG A 378 2.36 1.41 -52.56
C ARG A 378 0.93 1.28 -52.04
N GLU A 379 0.05 2.22 -52.39
CA GLU A 379 -1.33 2.22 -51.92
C GLU A 379 -2.13 1.07 -52.53
N TYR A 380 -2.06 0.91 -53.85
CA TYR A 380 -2.64 -0.21 -54.56
C TYR A 380 -2.17 -1.57 -54.01
N THR A 381 -0.86 -1.69 -53.78
CA THR A 381 -0.25 -2.91 -53.23
C THR A 381 -0.80 -3.24 -51.85
N ARG A 382 -0.91 -2.23 -50.96
CA ARG A 382 -1.48 -2.40 -49.63
C ARG A 382 -2.95 -2.84 -49.67
N VAL A 383 -3.75 -2.27 -50.58
CA VAL A 383 -5.15 -2.68 -50.74
C VAL A 383 -5.27 -4.15 -51.13
N LEU A 384 -4.52 -4.60 -52.14
CA LEU A 384 -4.58 -6.00 -52.57
C LEU A 384 -4.08 -6.95 -51.48
N ALA A 385 -2.95 -6.63 -50.85
CA ALA A 385 -2.40 -7.46 -49.78
C ALA A 385 -3.38 -7.58 -48.59
N ALA A 386 -4.01 -6.46 -48.19
CA ALA A 386 -4.98 -6.45 -47.11
C ALA A 386 -6.24 -7.28 -47.44
N LYS A 387 -6.70 -7.26 -48.70
CA LYS A 387 -7.87 -8.05 -49.14
C LYS A 387 -7.53 -9.52 -49.35
N LEU A 388 -6.31 -9.83 -49.79
CA LEU A 388 -5.83 -11.21 -49.86
C LEU A 388 -5.76 -11.86 -48.47
N ARG A 389 -5.45 -11.10 -47.41
CA ARG A 389 -5.44 -11.57 -46.01
C ARG A 389 -6.79 -12.14 -45.56
N ASP A 390 -7.90 -11.66 -46.13
CA ASP A 390 -9.23 -12.13 -45.78
C ASP A 390 -9.47 -13.58 -46.25
N LEU A 391 -8.67 -14.08 -47.20
CA LEU A 391 -8.71 -15.46 -47.68
C LEU A 391 -8.04 -16.41 -46.66
N PRO A 392 -8.64 -17.58 -46.36
CA PRO A 392 -8.14 -18.50 -45.33
C PRO A 392 -6.68 -18.93 -45.51
N GLN A 393 -6.24 -19.10 -46.76
CA GLN A 393 -4.88 -19.54 -47.11
C GLN A 393 -3.78 -18.49 -46.86
N TYR A 394 -4.16 -17.20 -46.77
CA TYR A 394 -3.20 -16.10 -46.57
C TYR A 394 -3.34 -15.43 -45.20
N ARG A 395 -4.37 -15.77 -44.42
CA ARG A 395 -4.64 -15.16 -43.11
C ARG A 395 -3.46 -15.22 -42.15
N ASP A 396 -2.79 -16.36 -42.07
CA ASP A 396 -1.65 -16.56 -41.16
C ASP A 396 -0.31 -16.12 -41.78
N TYR A 397 -0.29 -15.85 -43.09
CA TYR A 397 0.90 -15.41 -43.83
C TYR A 397 0.99 -13.88 -43.91
N ILE A 398 -0.11 -13.20 -44.22
CA ILE A 398 -0.18 -11.75 -44.35
C ILE A 398 -0.47 -11.14 -42.97
N THR A 399 0.59 -10.91 -42.21
CA THR A 399 0.52 -10.22 -40.90
C THR A 399 0.44 -8.70 -41.08
N ASP A 400 0.17 -7.96 -39.99
CA ASP A 400 0.26 -6.49 -40.02
C ASP A 400 1.67 -5.99 -40.34
N GLU A 401 2.70 -6.77 -39.96
CA GLU A 401 4.09 -6.49 -40.31
C GLU A 401 4.35 -6.69 -41.81
N TYR A 402 3.86 -7.78 -42.41
CA TYR A 402 3.96 -8.01 -43.85
C TYR A 402 3.27 -6.89 -44.65
N LEU A 403 2.12 -6.39 -44.19
CA LEU A 403 1.40 -5.29 -44.84
C LEU A 403 2.20 -3.98 -44.83
N GLU A 404 2.88 -3.68 -43.72
CA GLU A 404 3.74 -2.49 -43.63
C GLU A 404 5.00 -2.65 -44.49
N ASP A 405 5.61 -3.84 -44.45
CA ASP A 405 6.82 -4.15 -45.21
C ASP A 405 6.57 -4.13 -46.72
N ILE A 406 5.51 -4.78 -47.21
CA ILE A 406 5.18 -4.74 -48.65
C ILE A 406 4.80 -3.32 -49.11
N TYR A 407 4.16 -2.53 -48.25
CA TYR A 407 3.83 -1.13 -48.55
C TYR A 407 5.08 -0.27 -48.75
N ILE A 408 6.09 -0.42 -47.90
CA ILE A 408 7.38 0.29 -48.06
C ILE A 408 8.19 -0.27 -49.22
N SER A 409 8.11 -1.57 -49.48
CA SER A 409 8.96 -2.26 -50.46
C SER A 409 8.46 -2.18 -51.90
N ALA A 410 7.17 -1.97 -52.12
CA ALA A 410 6.59 -1.87 -53.47
C ALA A 410 7.24 -0.77 -54.32
N ILE A 411 7.69 0.33 -53.70
CA ILE A 411 8.35 1.44 -54.41
C ILE A 411 9.79 1.14 -54.83
N LEU A 412 10.34 -0.01 -54.41
CA LEU A 412 11.68 -0.46 -54.79
C LEU A 412 11.72 -1.34 -56.04
N HIS A 413 10.56 -1.67 -56.64
CA HIS A 413 10.48 -2.58 -57.78
C HIS A 413 11.45 -2.19 -58.92
N ASP A 414 11.52 -0.89 -59.22
CA ASP A 414 12.32 -0.34 -60.31
C ASP A 414 13.66 0.27 -59.85
N VAL A 415 14.10 0.03 -58.60
CA VAL A 415 15.31 0.67 -58.05
C VAL A 415 16.57 0.37 -58.88
N GLY A 416 16.61 -0.80 -59.53
CA GLY A 416 17.72 -1.22 -60.37
C GLY A 416 17.86 -0.46 -61.69
N LYS A 417 16.87 0.35 -62.10
CA LYS A 417 16.98 1.23 -63.28
C LYS A 417 18.15 2.20 -63.18
N VAL A 418 18.62 2.50 -61.96
CA VAL A 418 19.83 3.29 -61.73
C VAL A 418 21.09 2.70 -62.39
N GLY A 419 21.13 1.38 -62.60
CA GLY A 419 22.24 0.70 -63.25
C GLY A 419 22.17 0.68 -64.78
N ILE A 420 21.08 1.16 -65.39
CA ILE A 420 20.89 1.15 -66.84
C ILE A 420 21.49 2.42 -67.48
N GLU A 421 22.14 2.25 -68.64
CA GLU A 421 22.73 3.33 -69.42
C GLU A 421 21.66 4.33 -69.92
N ASP A 422 21.92 5.63 -69.79
CA ASP A 422 20.97 6.69 -70.16
C ASP A 422 20.56 6.65 -71.64
N GLN A 423 21.47 6.25 -72.54
CA GLN A 423 21.18 6.17 -73.98
C GLN A 423 20.07 5.14 -74.29
N ILE A 424 19.95 4.12 -73.44
CA ILE A 424 18.95 3.06 -73.55
C ILE A 424 17.69 3.46 -72.78
N LEU A 425 17.84 3.90 -71.53
CA LEU A 425 16.72 4.26 -70.65
C LEU A 425 15.91 5.44 -71.21
N LEU A 426 16.56 6.44 -71.81
CA LEU A 426 15.93 7.69 -72.28
C LEU A 426 15.62 7.70 -73.77
N LYS A 427 15.67 6.54 -74.44
CA LYS A 427 15.50 6.46 -75.89
C LYS A 427 14.07 6.84 -76.31
N ASN A 428 13.95 7.87 -77.16
CA ASN A 428 12.67 8.29 -77.76
C ASN A 428 12.35 7.43 -78.99
N GLY A 429 12.10 6.14 -78.82
CA GLY A 429 11.79 5.20 -79.92
C GLY A 429 11.76 3.75 -79.45
N PRO A 430 11.36 2.81 -80.31
CA PRO A 430 11.39 1.39 -79.96
C PRO A 430 12.83 0.95 -79.67
N LEU A 431 12.96 0.08 -78.68
CA LEU A 431 14.22 -0.56 -78.32
C LEU A 431 14.49 -1.71 -79.30
N SER A 432 15.75 -1.92 -79.65
CA SER A 432 16.18 -3.17 -80.30
C SER A 432 16.08 -4.34 -79.30
N GLU A 433 16.16 -5.58 -79.80
CA GLU A 433 16.20 -6.77 -78.93
C GLU A 433 17.35 -6.70 -77.92
N ASP A 434 18.56 -6.32 -78.36
CA ASP A 434 19.72 -6.16 -77.48
C ASP A 434 19.54 -5.07 -76.42
N GLU A 435 18.91 -3.94 -76.79
CA GLU A 435 18.60 -2.86 -75.86
C GLU A 435 17.53 -3.27 -74.85
N PHE A 436 16.54 -4.05 -75.28
CA PHE A 436 15.51 -4.60 -74.41
C PHE A 436 16.10 -5.59 -73.40
N GLU A 437 17.01 -6.47 -73.82
CA GLU A 437 17.75 -7.35 -72.91
C GLU A 437 18.52 -6.55 -71.85
N LYS A 438 19.17 -5.45 -72.24
CA LYS A 438 19.82 -4.55 -71.27
C LYS A 438 18.83 -3.91 -70.30
N ILE A 439 17.64 -3.49 -70.74
CA ILE A 439 16.63 -2.96 -69.80
C ILE A 439 16.19 -4.05 -68.82
N ARG A 440 16.03 -5.31 -69.25
CA ARG A 440 15.65 -6.42 -68.36
C ARG A 440 16.64 -6.62 -67.22
N GLU A 441 17.90 -6.21 -67.34
CA GLU A 441 18.90 -6.33 -66.28
C GLU A 441 18.54 -5.54 -65.00
N HIS A 442 17.66 -4.54 -65.07
CA HIS A 442 17.30 -3.73 -63.90
C HIS A 442 16.73 -4.58 -62.75
N VAL A 443 15.98 -5.65 -63.05
CA VAL A 443 15.42 -6.54 -62.02
C VAL A 443 16.53 -7.26 -61.25
N VAL A 444 17.58 -7.69 -61.97
CA VAL A 444 18.73 -8.37 -61.37
C VAL A 444 19.57 -7.38 -60.59
N LEU A 445 19.86 -6.20 -61.15
CA LEU A 445 20.65 -5.16 -60.48
C LEU A 445 19.98 -4.67 -59.19
N GLY A 446 18.67 -4.44 -59.22
CA GLY A 446 17.89 -4.03 -58.05
C GLY A 446 17.82 -5.12 -56.99
N GLY A 447 17.53 -6.36 -57.41
CA GLY A 447 17.47 -7.51 -56.51
C GLY A 447 18.81 -7.81 -55.85
N GLU A 448 19.91 -7.78 -56.61
CA GLU A 448 21.27 -8.01 -56.10
C GLU A 448 21.68 -6.96 -55.07
N ALA A 449 21.41 -5.67 -55.36
CA ALA A 449 21.69 -4.59 -54.44
C ALA A 449 20.95 -4.75 -53.09
N LEU A 450 19.67 -5.11 -53.14
CA LEU A 450 18.88 -5.34 -51.93
C LEU A 450 19.31 -6.61 -51.19
N ARG A 451 19.67 -7.68 -51.91
CA ARG A 451 20.21 -8.92 -51.33
C ARG A 451 21.51 -8.68 -50.58
N ASP A 452 22.41 -7.86 -51.11
CA ASP A 452 23.69 -7.59 -50.46
C ASP A 452 23.53 -6.79 -49.16
N VAL A 453 22.54 -5.89 -49.08
CA VAL A 453 22.17 -5.20 -47.84
C VAL A 453 21.48 -6.15 -46.86
N GLU A 454 20.55 -6.98 -47.34
CA GLU A 454 19.82 -7.97 -46.53
C GLU A 454 20.78 -8.95 -45.84
N ARG A 455 21.86 -9.39 -46.52
CA ARG A 455 22.89 -10.27 -45.94
C ARG A 455 23.57 -9.71 -44.68
N GLN A 456 23.52 -8.41 -44.47
CA GLN A 456 24.05 -7.76 -43.27
C GLN A 456 23.05 -7.77 -42.10
N MET A 457 21.80 -8.17 -42.35
CA MET A 457 20.73 -8.25 -41.37
C MET A 457 20.55 -9.69 -40.86
N GLN A 458 20.13 -9.83 -39.61
CA GLN A 458 19.94 -11.13 -38.96
C GLN A 458 18.52 -11.69 -39.12
N GLN A 459 17.57 -10.88 -39.60
CA GLN A 459 16.15 -11.20 -39.68
C GLN A 459 15.56 -10.70 -41.00
N GLU A 460 14.50 -11.37 -41.44
CA GLU A 460 13.66 -10.91 -42.55
C GLU A 460 13.07 -9.53 -42.21
N SER A 461 12.92 -8.68 -43.22
CA SER A 461 12.37 -7.33 -43.07
C SER A 461 11.78 -6.85 -44.40
N PHE A 462 11.34 -5.59 -44.47
CA PHE A 462 10.96 -4.95 -45.72
C PHE A 462 11.99 -5.17 -46.84
N LEU A 463 13.29 -5.24 -46.57
CA LEU A 463 14.31 -5.52 -47.60
C LEU A 463 14.18 -6.90 -48.23
N THR A 464 13.72 -7.90 -47.49
CA THR A 464 13.43 -9.26 -48.00
C THR A 464 12.33 -9.19 -49.05
N ILE A 465 11.22 -8.52 -48.71
CA ILE A 465 10.10 -8.31 -49.64
C ILE A 465 10.52 -7.42 -50.82
N GLY A 466 11.31 -6.37 -50.57
CA GLY A 466 11.80 -5.46 -51.62
C GLY A 466 12.70 -6.17 -52.62
N LYS A 467 13.58 -7.06 -52.15
CA LYS A 467 14.42 -7.92 -52.99
C LYS A 467 13.56 -8.83 -53.88
N GLU A 468 12.56 -9.50 -53.30
CA GLU A 468 11.64 -10.36 -54.07
C GLU A 468 10.91 -9.59 -55.17
N ILE A 469 10.38 -8.40 -54.82
CA ILE A 469 9.70 -7.53 -55.78
C ILE A 469 10.67 -7.09 -56.88
N ALA A 470 11.85 -6.58 -56.52
CA ALA A 470 12.84 -6.11 -57.49
C ALA A 470 13.24 -7.21 -58.47
N TYR A 471 13.52 -8.43 -58.00
CA TYR A 471 13.86 -9.54 -58.87
C TYR A 471 12.70 -10.01 -59.74
N TYR A 472 11.48 -10.09 -59.21
CA TYR A 472 10.44 -10.94 -59.79
C TYR A 472 9.15 -10.22 -60.20
N HIS A 473 9.04 -8.90 -60.06
CA HIS A 473 7.81 -8.17 -60.46
C HIS A 473 7.52 -8.22 -61.98
N HIS A 474 8.49 -8.64 -62.79
CA HIS A 474 8.31 -8.92 -64.22
C HIS A 474 8.19 -10.42 -64.57
N GLU A 475 8.12 -11.29 -63.56
CA GLU A 475 7.73 -12.68 -63.77
C GLU A 475 6.25 -12.77 -64.13
N ARG A 476 5.89 -13.72 -64.99
CA ARG A 476 4.52 -13.92 -65.45
C ARG A 476 3.99 -15.24 -64.92
N TRP A 477 2.72 -15.26 -64.53
CA TRP A 477 2.06 -16.47 -64.00
C TRP A 477 2.21 -17.70 -64.93
N ASP A 478 2.24 -17.50 -66.24
CA ASP A 478 2.43 -18.53 -67.26
C ASP A 478 3.88 -19.00 -67.48
N GLY A 479 4.85 -18.38 -66.83
CA GLY A 479 6.29 -18.68 -66.94
C GLY A 479 6.98 -18.00 -68.13
N LYS A 480 6.33 -17.06 -68.82
CA LYS A 480 6.93 -16.30 -69.94
C LYS A 480 7.59 -15.00 -69.51
N GLY A 481 7.71 -14.78 -68.19
CA GLY A 481 8.32 -13.59 -67.63
C GLY A 481 9.84 -13.70 -67.52
N TYR A 482 10.43 -12.80 -66.74
CA TYR A 482 11.86 -12.74 -66.51
C TYR A 482 12.16 -12.23 -65.09
N PRO A 483 13.38 -12.48 -64.56
CA PRO A 483 14.60 -13.01 -65.19
C PRO A 483 14.70 -14.54 -65.28
N GLU A 484 13.97 -15.29 -64.45
CA GLU A 484 14.15 -16.74 -64.29
C GLU A 484 13.05 -17.57 -64.99
N GLY A 485 11.94 -16.94 -65.39
CA GLY A 485 10.80 -17.64 -65.99
C GLY A 485 10.01 -18.46 -64.97
N LYS A 486 10.01 -18.01 -63.70
CA LYS A 486 9.26 -18.66 -62.61
C LYS A 486 7.78 -18.74 -62.96
N LYS A 487 7.12 -19.83 -62.56
CA LYS A 487 5.71 -20.07 -62.92
C LYS A 487 4.82 -20.24 -61.70
N GLY A 488 3.62 -19.66 -61.77
CA GLY A 488 2.61 -19.84 -60.73
C GLY A 488 3.09 -19.37 -59.35
N GLN A 489 2.98 -20.26 -58.36
CA GLN A 489 3.33 -19.98 -56.96
C GLN A 489 4.84 -20.00 -56.67
N GLU A 490 5.70 -20.36 -57.65
CA GLU A 490 7.14 -20.17 -57.53
C GLU A 490 7.52 -18.68 -57.48
N ILE A 491 6.67 -17.82 -58.04
CA ILE A 491 6.81 -16.38 -57.96
C ILE A 491 6.38 -15.93 -56.55
N PRO A 492 7.23 -15.20 -55.79
CA PRO A 492 6.86 -14.69 -54.48
C PRO A 492 5.55 -13.90 -54.52
N LEU A 493 4.74 -14.02 -53.46
CA LEU A 493 3.42 -13.37 -53.41
C LEU A 493 3.55 -11.85 -53.57
N SER A 494 4.55 -11.26 -52.92
CA SER A 494 4.93 -9.85 -53.02
C SER A 494 5.08 -9.38 -54.46
N ALA A 495 5.89 -10.10 -55.25
CA ALA A 495 6.13 -9.83 -56.67
C ALA A 495 4.87 -10.02 -57.52
N ARG A 496 4.05 -11.06 -57.26
CA ARG A 496 2.78 -11.28 -57.97
C ARG A 496 1.78 -10.14 -57.76
N ILE A 497 1.72 -9.58 -56.55
CA ILE A 497 0.89 -8.41 -56.24
C ILE A 497 1.39 -7.19 -57.01
N VAL A 498 2.69 -6.89 -56.89
CA VAL A 498 3.27 -5.68 -57.52
C VAL A 498 3.23 -5.75 -59.04
N ALA A 499 3.38 -6.93 -59.66
CA ALA A 499 3.27 -7.09 -61.11
C ALA A 499 1.92 -6.61 -61.67
N LEU A 500 0.80 -6.93 -60.99
CA LEU A 500 -0.52 -6.45 -61.39
C LEU A 500 -0.64 -4.93 -61.19
N VAL A 501 -0.17 -4.46 -60.03
CA VAL A 501 -0.24 -3.05 -59.63
C VAL A 501 0.55 -2.15 -60.59
N ASP A 502 1.77 -2.55 -60.96
CA ASP A 502 2.61 -1.82 -61.90
C ASP A 502 1.97 -1.71 -63.28
N VAL A 503 1.44 -2.82 -63.81
CA VAL A 503 0.73 -2.79 -65.09
C VAL A 503 -0.53 -1.93 -65.02
N TYR A 504 -1.32 -2.02 -63.95
CA TYR A 504 -2.49 -1.16 -63.78
C TYR A 504 -2.12 0.33 -63.76
N ASP A 505 -1.10 0.71 -63.00
CA ASP A 505 -0.65 2.09 -62.95
C ASP A 505 -0.11 2.57 -64.31
N ALA A 506 0.66 1.72 -65.01
CA ALA A 506 1.16 2.00 -66.35
C ALA A 506 0.05 2.19 -67.39
N LEU A 507 -1.05 1.42 -67.30
CA LEU A 507 -2.20 1.53 -68.20
C LEU A 507 -3.03 2.79 -67.92
N THR A 508 -3.15 3.18 -66.65
CA THR A 508 -4.02 4.28 -66.21
C THR A 508 -3.30 5.61 -66.02
N SER A 509 -1.98 5.66 -66.19
CA SER A 509 -1.18 6.89 -66.07
C SER A 509 -0.79 7.45 -67.44
N ARG A 510 -0.70 8.79 -67.55
CA ARG A 510 -0.17 9.44 -68.75
C ARG A 510 1.34 9.22 -68.84
N ARG A 511 1.82 8.81 -70.01
CA ARG A 511 3.26 8.70 -70.33
C ARG A 511 3.58 9.56 -71.56
N PRO A 512 4.84 9.97 -71.78
CA PRO A 512 5.22 10.85 -72.90
C PRO A 512 4.79 10.34 -74.31
N TYR A 513 4.58 9.04 -74.44
CA TYR A 513 4.26 8.34 -75.69
C TYR A 513 2.88 7.67 -75.69
N LYS A 514 2.09 7.76 -74.60
CA LYS A 514 0.79 7.09 -74.48
C LYS A 514 -0.14 7.83 -73.52
N ASP A 515 -1.35 8.14 -73.99
CA ASP A 515 -2.41 8.65 -73.13
C ASP A 515 -2.89 7.58 -72.13
N ALA A 516 -3.35 8.03 -70.97
CA ALA A 516 -3.96 7.16 -69.96
C ALA A 516 -5.23 6.51 -70.52
N LEU A 517 -5.37 5.20 -70.34
CA LEU A 517 -6.61 4.48 -70.66
C LEU A 517 -7.71 4.82 -69.65
N ALA A 518 -8.96 4.62 -70.06
CA ALA A 518 -10.08 4.65 -69.13
C ALA A 518 -9.93 3.52 -68.08
N HIS A 519 -10.49 3.75 -66.88
CA HIS A 519 -10.36 2.79 -65.77
C HIS A 519 -10.94 1.42 -66.16
N GLU A 520 -12.12 1.42 -66.76
CA GLU A 520 -12.89 0.24 -67.15
C GLU A 520 -12.14 -0.57 -68.22
N GLU A 521 -11.49 0.12 -69.16
CA GLU A 521 -10.65 -0.53 -70.19
C GLU A 521 -9.41 -1.18 -69.58
N ALA A 522 -8.73 -0.50 -68.65
CA ALA A 522 -7.58 -1.06 -67.96
C ALA A 522 -7.94 -2.30 -67.11
N VAL A 523 -9.09 -2.27 -66.43
CA VAL A 523 -9.60 -3.42 -65.68
C VAL A 523 -9.87 -4.60 -66.60
N GLU A 524 -10.55 -4.38 -67.72
CA GLU A 524 -10.88 -5.45 -68.66
C GLU A 524 -9.61 -6.06 -69.30
N MET A 525 -8.60 -5.24 -69.62
CA MET A 525 -7.29 -5.73 -70.09
C MET A 525 -6.60 -6.63 -69.05
N ILE A 526 -6.60 -6.23 -67.77
CA ILE A 526 -6.02 -7.05 -66.69
C ILE A 526 -6.80 -8.36 -66.52
N ARG A 527 -8.13 -8.30 -66.60
CA ARG A 527 -9.01 -9.46 -66.51
C ARG A 527 -8.75 -10.48 -67.61
N GLN A 528 -8.45 -10.05 -68.84
CA GLN A 528 -8.13 -10.93 -69.97
C GLN A 528 -6.77 -11.64 -69.84
N GLU A 529 -5.89 -11.09 -69.00
CA GLU A 529 -4.57 -11.66 -68.67
C GLU A 529 -4.58 -12.53 -67.41
N ARG A 530 -5.75 -12.76 -66.80
CA ARG A 530 -5.95 -13.68 -65.67
C ARG A 530 -5.46 -15.09 -65.99
N GLY A 531 -4.54 -15.61 -65.18
CA GLY A 531 -3.93 -16.93 -65.37
C GLY A 531 -2.90 -17.00 -66.51
N LYS A 532 -2.57 -15.87 -67.14
CA LYS A 532 -1.49 -15.71 -68.11
C LYS A 532 -0.39 -14.82 -67.52
N HIS A 533 -0.60 -13.50 -67.53
CA HIS A 533 0.32 -12.56 -66.91
C HIS A 533 0.19 -12.63 -65.38
N PHE A 534 -1.04 -12.61 -64.88
CA PHE A 534 -1.32 -12.39 -63.47
C PHE A 534 -1.90 -13.62 -62.77
N ASP A 535 -1.62 -13.70 -61.48
CA ASP A 535 -2.23 -14.68 -60.59
C ASP A 535 -3.76 -14.54 -60.62
N PRO A 536 -4.50 -15.64 -60.92
CA PRO A 536 -5.96 -15.64 -60.92
C PRO A 536 -6.61 -15.05 -59.66
N GLN A 537 -6.08 -15.37 -58.47
CA GLN A 537 -6.67 -14.93 -57.21
C GLN A 537 -6.45 -13.42 -56.98
N ILE A 538 -5.29 -12.90 -57.37
CA ILE A 538 -5.00 -11.46 -57.24
C ILE A 538 -5.86 -10.66 -58.21
N VAL A 539 -6.09 -11.16 -59.43
CA VAL A 539 -7.01 -10.53 -60.38
C VAL A 539 -8.43 -10.50 -59.84
N ASP A 540 -8.92 -11.59 -59.25
CA ASP A 540 -10.26 -11.65 -58.68
C ASP A 540 -10.43 -10.59 -57.58
N ILE A 541 -9.48 -10.52 -56.64
CA ILE A 541 -9.46 -9.51 -55.58
C ILE A 541 -9.35 -8.08 -56.14
N PHE A 542 -8.54 -7.87 -57.18
CA PHE A 542 -8.43 -6.57 -57.85
C PHE A 542 -9.77 -6.14 -58.46
N VAL A 543 -10.45 -7.02 -59.19
CA VAL A 543 -11.75 -6.72 -59.82
C VAL A 543 -12.81 -6.41 -58.78
N GLU A 544 -12.85 -7.15 -57.67
CA GLU A 544 -13.74 -6.87 -56.54
C GLU A 544 -13.48 -5.51 -55.87
N ASN A 545 -12.26 -4.97 -55.99
CA ASN A 545 -11.83 -3.74 -55.33
C ASN A 545 -11.42 -2.62 -56.31
N GLN A 546 -11.79 -2.74 -57.59
CA GLN A 546 -11.38 -1.82 -58.66
C GLN A 546 -11.79 -0.36 -58.40
N GLU A 547 -12.94 -0.13 -57.74
CA GLU A 547 -13.42 1.19 -57.36
C GLU A 547 -12.52 1.87 -56.32
N VAL A 548 -11.88 1.10 -55.43
CA VAL A 548 -10.88 1.63 -54.50
C VAL A 548 -9.64 2.10 -55.27
N PHE A 549 -9.22 1.34 -56.28
CA PHE A 549 -8.10 1.71 -57.15
C PHE A 549 -8.40 2.99 -57.93
N GLN A 550 -9.60 3.12 -58.50
CA GLN A 550 -10.00 4.33 -59.21
C GLN A 550 -10.01 5.57 -58.29
N ARG A 551 -10.44 5.41 -57.03
CA ARG A 551 -10.41 6.48 -56.02
C ARG A 551 -9.00 6.88 -55.61
N ILE A 552 -8.11 5.92 -55.34
CA ILE A 552 -6.70 6.18 -55.01
C ILE A 552 -6.03 6.96 -56.15
N ARG A 553 -6.27 6.57 -57.40
CA ARG A 553 -5.75 7.29 -58.57
C ARG A 553 -6.14 8.76 -58.55
N ARG A 554 -7.44 9.05 -58.42
CA ARG A 554 -7.98 10.41 -58.38
C ARG A 554 -7.38 11.20 -57.21
N PHE A 555 -7.33 10.60 -56.03
CA PHE A 555 -6.81 11.25 -54.83
C PHE A 555 -5.36 11.70 -55.00
N VAL A 556 -4.48 10.81 -55.47
CA VAL A 556 -3.04 11.12 -55.65
C VAL A 556 -2.80 12.05 -56.87
N GLU A 557 -3.63 11.97 -57.91
CA GLU A 557 -3.53 12.89 -59.06
C GLU A 557 -3.87 14.34 -58.70
N PHE A 558 -4.90 14.59 -57.88
CA PHE A 558 -5.49 15.93 -57.71
C PHE A 558 -5.06 16.73 -56.46
N GLU A 559 -4.37 16.16 -55.46
CA GLU A 559 -3.92 16.87 -54.23
C GLU A 559 -4.99 17.74 -53.50
N GLU A 560 -6.28 17.60 -53.82
CA GLU A 560 -7.39 18.37 -53.23
C GLU A 560 -8.41 17.44 -52.53
N ASN A 561 -8.10 16.95 -51.32
CA ASN A 561 -9.00 16.92 -50.14
C ASN A 561 -8.39 16.12 -48.95
N PRO A 562 -8.74 16.45 -47.69
CA PRO A 562 -8.04 16.01 -46.48
C PRO A 562 -8.53 14.66 -45.90
N GLU A 563 -9.10 13.76 -46.72
CA GLU A 563 -9.53 12.45 -46.20
C GLU A 563 -8.34 11.48 -46.19
N SER A 564 -8.10 10.87 -45.03
CA SER A 564 -7.09 9.82 -44.87
C SER A 564 -7.45 8.62 -45.75
N ILE A 565 -6.46 7.97 -46.37
CA ILE A 565 -6.68 6.74 -47.14
C ILE A 565 -7.35 5.63 -46.29
N HIS A 566 -7.18 5.69 -44.97
CA HIS A 566 -7.89 4.85 -44.02
C HIS A 566 -9.43 5.03 -44.06
N ASP A 567 -9.92 6.27 -44.22
CA ASP A 567 -11.35 6.58 -44.30
C ASP A 567 -11.95 6.10 -45.64
N LEU A 568 -11.14 6.12 -46.71
CA LEU A 568 -11.51 5.57 -48.02
C LEU A 568 -11.69 4.04 -48.00
N LEU A 569 -10.91 3.34 -47.18
CA LEU A 569 -11.02 1.88 -47.02
C LEU A 569 -12.25 1.47 -46.21
N GLN A 570 -12.62 2.23 -45.17
CA GLN A 570 -13.77 1.92 -44.31
C GLN A 570 -15.13 2.14 -44.99
N ARG A 571 -15.27 3.15 -45.86
CA ARG A 571 -16.52 3.41 -46.61
C ARG A 571 -16.88 2.33 -47.64
N SER A 572 -15.96 1.41 -47.98
CA SER A 572 -16.30 0.28 -48.87
C SER A 572 -17.28 -0.72 -48.25
N ASN A 573 -17.44 -0.71 -46.92
CA ASN A 573 -18.35 -1.62 -46.21
C ASN A 573 -19.71 -0.99 -45.87
N GLY A 574 -20.02 0.23 -46.34
CA GLY A 574 -21.33 0.84 -46.11
C GLY A 574 -21.46 2.21 -46.77
N GLU A 575 -22.55 2.36 -47.53
CA GLU A 575 -23.07 3.59 -48.15
C GLU A 575 -22.59 3.91 -49.58
N GLU A 576 -23.14 3.18 -50.55
CA GLU A 576 -23.47 3.71 -51.89
C GLU A 576 -24.61 4.73 -51.79
N SER A 577 -24.33 6.00 -51.49
CA SER A 577 -25.26 7.08 -51.85
C SER A 577 -24.61 8.44 -51.64
N LYS A 578 -24.67 9.28 -52.69
CA LYS A 578 -24.32 10.72 -52.73
C LYS A 578 -22.88 11.06 -53.13
N LEU A 579 -22.62 11.01 -54.43
CA LEU A 579 -21.53 11.77 -55.06
C LEU A 579 -21.92 12.39 -56.41
N ASP A 580 -23.23 12.55 -56.70
CA ASP A 580 -23.74 13.07 -57.98
C ASP A 580 -24.04 14.58 -58.01
N GLU A 581 -23.61 15.36 -57.02
CA GLU A 581 -23.79 16.82 -57.06
C GLU A 581 -22.52 17.56 -56.63
N VAL A 582 -21.58 17.75 -57.56
CA VAL A 582 -20.96 19.06 -57.85
C VAL A 582 -20.37 18.94 -59.27
N ARG A 583 -20.90 19.73 -60.21
CA ARG A 583 -20.42 19.86 -61.59
C ARG A 583 -19.94 21.28 -61.83
#